data_AF-A0A3M1J0P9-F1
#
_entry.id   AF-A0A3M1J0P9-F1
#
_cell.length_a   1.000
_cell.length_b   1.000
_cell.length_c   1.000
_cell.angle_alpha   90.00
_cell.angle_beta   90.00
_cell.angle_gamma   90.00
#
_symmetry.space_group_name_H-M   'P 1'
#
loop_
_entity.id
_entity.type
_entity.pdbx_description
1 polymer ?
#
loop_
_entity_poly.entity_id
_entity_poly.type
_entity_poly.pdbx_seq_one_letter_code
_entity_poly.pdbx_strand_id
1 'polypeptide(L)'
;MTERRRYTFKIYATPAQDMAMRDIKGACQRLYNAMLEQRRFAYKHRGVSVSRWDQERALKRLRAELPEYKAVHSHVLQGVAKRLDLAFGSFFRRVKAGETPGYPRFKSFH
;
A
#
# COMPACT_ATOMS: atom_id res chain seq x y z
N MET A 1 -1.28 37.60 11.00
CA MET A 1 -1.83 36.22 10.91
C MET A 1 -1.87 35.86 9.43
N THR A 2 -0.96 35.03 8.93
CA THR A 2 -0.84 34.77 7.48
C THR A 2 -1.89 33.74 7.05
N GLU A 3 -2.87 34.19 6.26
CA GLU A 3 -3.95 33.34 5.75
C GLU A 3 -3.41 32.40 4.66
N ARG A 4 -3.51 31.07 4.85
CA ARG A 4 -3.13 30.08 3.83
C ARG A 4 -4.34 29.71 2.99
N ARG A 5 -4.34 30.09 1.71
CA ARG A 5 -5.37 29.68 0.73
C ARG A 5 -4.98 28.37 0.06
N ARG A 6 -5.95 27.45 -0.06
CA ARG A 6 -5.80 26.18 -0.77
C ARG A 6 -6.36 26.32 -2.19
N TYR A 7 -5.52 26.07 -3.18
CA TYR A 7 -5.94 25.99 -4.59
C TYR A 7 -5.99 24.54 -5.04
N THR A 8 -7.00 24.19 -5.83
CA THR A 8 -7.15 22.85 -6.43
C THR A 8 -7.16 23.00 -7.94
N PHE A 9 -6.26 22.29 -8.61
CA PHE A 9 -6.14 22.30 -10.07
C PHE A 9 -6.45 20.93 -10.63
N LYS A 10 -7.19 20.88 -11.74
CA LYS A 10 -7.39 19.65 -12.49
C LYS A 10 -6.13 19.36 -13.30
N ILE A 11 -5.61 18.15 -13.16
CA ILE A 11 -4.51 17.67 -14.01
C ILE A 11 -5.11 17.25 -15.36
N TYR A 12 -4.60 17.82 -16.44
CA TYR A 12 -4.90 17.40 -17.81
C TYR A 12 -3.74 16.55 -18.30
N ALA A 13 -3.83 15.24 -18.07
CA ALA A 13 -2.79 14.30 -18.44
C ALA A 13 -2.85 13.99 -19.95
N THR A 14 -1.68 13.85 -20.57
CA THR A 14 -1.57 13.25 -21.91
C THR A 14 -1.91 11.75 -21.84
N PRO A 15 -2.27 11.11 -22.97
CA PRO A 15 -2.53 9.66 -22.98
C PRO A 15 -1.38 8.83 -22.40
N ALA A 16 -0.12 9.20 -22.68
CA ALA A 16 1.06 8.54 -22.14
C ALA A 16 1.17 8.68 -20.61
N GLN A 17 0.83 9.85 -20.06
CA GLN A 17 0.81 10.07 -18.61
C GLN A 17 -0.31 9.28 -17.94
N ASP A 18 -1.50 9.19 -18.54
CA ASP A 18 -2.60 8.38 -18.00
C ASP A 18 -2.22 6.90 -17.93
N MET A 19 -1.60 6.36 -18.99
CA MET A 19 -1.07 5.00 -19.01
C MET A 19 -0.05 4.77 -17.89
N ALA A 20 0.94 5.66 -17.76
CA ALA A 20 1.94 5.55 -16.69
C ALA A 20 1.32 5.58 -15.29
N MET A 21 0.29 6.41 -15.06
CA MET A 21 -0.44 6.46 -13.79
C MET A 21 -1.20 5.15 -13.52
N ARG A 22 -1.79 4.54 -14.55
CA ARG A 22 -2.45 3.22 -14.45
C ARG A 22 -1.46 2.12 -14.12
N ASP A 23 -0.28 2.12 -14.73
CA ASP A 23 0.78 1.14 -14.45
C ASP A 23 1.26 1.26 -13.00
N ILE A 24 1.51 2.49 -12.53
CA ILE A 24 1.89 2.76 -11.13
C ILE A 24 0.79 2.27 -10.18
N LYS A 25 -0.49 2.58 -10.47
CA LYS A 25 -1.64 2.11 -9.69
C LYS A 25 -1.67 0.59 -9.64
N GLY A 26 -1.53 -0.09 -10.78
CA GLY A 26 -1.51 -1.54 -10.88
C GLY A 26 -0.39 -2.17 -10.07
N ALA A 27 0.83 -1.63 -10.17
CA ALA A 27 1.98 -2.06 -9.36
C ALA A 27 1.69 -1.90 -7.85
N CYS A 28 1.10 -0.78 -7.44
CA CYS A 28 0.73 -0.57 -6.03
C CYS A 28 -0.35 -1.55 -5.54
N GLN A 29 -1.32 -1.89 -6.38
CA GLN A 29 -2.36 -2.87 -6.05
C GLN A 29 -1.78 -4.29 -5.92
N ARG A 30 -0.90 -4.70 -6.85
CA ARG A 30 -0.18 -5.98 -6.77
C ARG A 30 0.65 -6.05 -5.49
N LEU A 31 1.41 -4.99 -5.20
CA LEU A 31 2.24 -4.92 -3.99
C LEU A 31 1.40 -5.02 -2.72
N TYR A 32 0.28 -4.29 -2.64
CA TYR A 32 -0.63 -4.35 -1.50
C TYR A 32 -1.14 -5.78 -1.28
N ASN A 33 -1.55 -6.45 -2.35
CA ASN A 33 -2.09 -7.80 -2.31
C ASN A 33 -1.01 -8.79 -1.84
N ALA A 34 0.19 -8.75 -2.42
CA ALA A 34 1.30 -9.60 -2.00
C ALA A 34 1.66 -9.40 -0.52
N MET A 35 1.71 -8.14 -0.05
CA MET A 35 1.98 -7.83 1.36
C MET A 35 0.88 -8.32 2.31
N LEU A 36 -0.39 -8.21 1.90
CA LEU A 36 -1.52 -8.72 2.67
C LEU A 36 -1.49 -10.26 2.74
N GLU A 37 -1.23 -10.91 1.61
CA GLU A 37 -1.10 -12.37 1.54
C GLU A 37 0.05 -12.87 2.42
N GLN A 38 1.22 -12.22 2.35
CA GLN A 38 2.36 -12.56 3.20
C GLN A 38 2.00 -12.50 4.69
N ARG A 39 1.33 -11.42 5.14
CA ARG A 39 0.90 -11.29 6.55
C ARG A 39 -0.08 -12.39 6.94
N ARG A 40 -1.07 -12.69 6.08
CA ARG A 40 -2.05 -13.76 6.30
C ARG A 40 -1.38 -15.13 6.39
N PHE A 41 -0.47 -15.42 5.47
CA PHE A 41 0.25 -16.68 5.41
C PHE A 41 1.15 -16.87 6.63
N ALA A 42 1.95 -15.86 6.97
CA ALA A 42 2.87 -15.90 8.11
C ALA A 42 2.12 -16.16 9.43
N TYR A 43 0.97 -15.49 9.63
CA TYR A 43 0.14 -15.71 10.80
C TYR A 43 -0.50 -17.10 10.80
N LYS A 44 -1.11 -17.51 9.68
CA LYS A 44 -1.81 -18.80 9.57
C LYS A 44 -0.90 -20.00 9.80
N HIS A 45 0.32 -19.97 9.26
CA HIS A 45 1.21 -21.13 9.27
C HIS A 45 2.26 -21.12 10.37
N ARG A 46 2.65 -19.93 10.87
CA ARG A 46 3.75 -19.79 11.84
C ARG A 46 3.34 -19.01 13.09
N GLY A 47 2.14 -18.45 13.15
CA GLY A 47 1.68 -17.62 14.26
C GLY A 47 2.44 -16.30 14.40
N VAL A 48 3.23 -15.90 13.39
CA VAL A 48 4.07 -14.69 13.46
C VAL A 48 3.41 -13.50 12.78
N SER A 49 3.57 -12.33 13.38
CA SER A 49 3.15 -11.06 12.80
C SER A 49 4.29 -10.45 11.98
N VAL A 50 4.01 -10.06 10.74
CA VAL A 50 4.96 -9.34 9.89
C VAL A 50 4.67 -7.84 9.99
N SER A 51 5.68 -7.05 10.39
CA SER A 51 5.53 -5.61 10.56
C SER A 51 5.64 -4.85 9.23
N ARG A 52 5.21 -3.58 9.23
CA ARG A 52 5.45 -2.68 8.09
C ARG A 52 6.94 -2.56 7.76
N TRP A 53 7.78 -2.47 8.78
CA TRP A 53 9.22 -2.29 8.62
C TRP A 53 9.90 -3.50 7.97
N ASP A 54 9.44 -4.71 8.27
CA ASP A 54 9.91 -5.93 7.61
C ASP A 54 9.58 -5.89 6.11
N GLN A 55 8.36 -5.46 5.77
CA GLN A 55 7.90 -5.34 4.39
C GLN A 55 8.61 -4.22 3.63
N GLU A 56 8.88 -3.07 4.27
CA GLU A 56 9.67 -1.99 3.67
C GLU A 56 11.14 -2.40 3.45
N ARG A 57 11.71 -3.24 4.33
CA ARG A 57 13.05 -3.80 4.13
C ARG A 57 13.06 -4.76 2.94
N ALA A 58 12.06 -5.64 2.84
CA ALA A 58 11.91 -6.54 1.70
C ALA A 58 11.70 -5.77 0.38
N LEU A 59 10.99 -4.64 0.44
CA LEU A 59 10.73 -3.79 -0.71
C LEU A 59 12.01 -3.25 -1.36
N LYS A 60 13.06 -2.97 -0.59
CA LYS A 60 14.37 -2.58 -1.15
C LYS A 60 14.93 -3.65 -2.07
N ARG A 61 14.81 -4.92 -1.69
CA ARG A 61 15.24 -6.08 -2.50
C ARG A 61 14.34 -6.27 -3.71
N LEU A 62 13.01 -6.24 -3.52
CA LEU A 62 12.04 -6.35 -4.61
C LEU A 62 12.26 -5.29 -5.70
N ARG A 63 12.60 -4.04 -5.34
CA ARG A 63 12.91 -2.99 -6.31
C ARG A 63 14.19 -3.25 -7.13
N ALA A 64 15.15 -3.97 -6.57
CA ALA A 64 16.37 -4.32 -7.28
C ALA A 64 16.12 -5.46 -8.28
N GLU A 65 15.23 -6.39 -7.93
CA GLU A 65 14.95 -7.60 -8.70
C GLU A 65 13.84 -7.42 -9.74
N LEU A 66 12.85 -6.55 -9.49
CA LEU A 66 11.65 -6.42 -10.29
C LEU A 66 11.56 -5.03 -10.97
N PRO A 67 11.71 -4.95 -12.30
CA PRO A 67 11.68 -3.69 -13.05
C PRO A 67 10.41 -2.86 -12.82
N GLU A 68 9.26 -3.50 -12.67
CA GLU A 68 7.98 -2.82 -12.44
C GLU A 68 7.94 -2.01 -11.14
N TYR A 69 8.66 -2.44 -10.10
CA TYR A 69 8.77 -1.69 -8.84
C TYR A 69 9.93 -0.69 -8.86
N LYS A 70 10.95 -0.92 -9.70
CA LYS A 70 12.04 0.02 -9.92
C LYS A 70 11.55 1.32 -10.57
N ALA A 71 10.62 1.21 -11.52
CA ALA A 71 10.01 2.35 -12.21
C ALA A 71 9.13 3.23 -11.31
N VAL A 72 8.60 2.69 -10.21
CA VAL A 72 7.79 3.45 -9.25
C VAL A 72 8.70 4.16 -8.24
N HIS A 73 8.36 5.39 -7.85
CA HIS A 73 9.11 6.09 -6.80
C HIS A 73 9.03 5.37 -5.44
N SER A 74 10.13 5.32 -4.69
CA SER A 74 10.25 4.54 -3.44
C SER A 74 9.22 4.93 -2.38
N HIS A 75 8.97 6.23 -2.21
CA HIS A 75 7.99 6.72 -1.25
C HIS A 75 6.56 6.29 -1.59
N VAL A 76 6.22 6.08 -2.87
CA VAL A 76 4.89 5.60 -3.27
C VAL A 76 4.70 4.17 -2.77
N LEU A 77 5.70 3.32 -2.96
CA LEU A 77 5.67 1.93 -2.51
C LEU A 77 5.70 1.81 -0.97
N GLN A 78 6.47 2.65 -0.28
CA GLN A 78 6.41 2.75 1.20
C GLN A 78 5.01 3.19 1.68
N GLY A 79 4.38 4.09 0.93
CA GLY A 79 2.98 4.48 1.16
C GLY A 79 2.02 3.29 1.10
N VAL A 80 2.25 2.31 0.23
CA VAL A 80 1.45 1.07 0.17
C VAL A 80 1.58 0.26 1.46
N ALA A 81 2.81 0.03 1.93
CA ALA A 81 3.06 -0.68 3.18
C ALA A 81 2.41 0.04 4.38
N LYS A 82 2.53 1.38 4.44
CA LYS A 82 1.87 2.21 5.48
C LYS A 82 0.35 2.09 5.44
N ARG A 83 -0.27 2.08 4.26
CA ARG A 83 -1.73 1.94 4.13
C ARG A 83 -2.22 0.57 4.60
N LEU A 84 -1.47 -0.49 4.32
CA LEU A 84 -1.78 -1.82 4.83
C LEU A 84 -1.68 -1.86 6.36
N ASP A 85 -0.62 -1.27 6.91
CA ASP A 85 -0.38 -1.19 8.34
C ASP A 85 -1.50 -0.45 9.09
N LEU A 86 -1.94 0.71 8.57
CA LEU A 86 -3.08 1.46 9.11
C LEU A 86 -4.39 0.66 9.05
N ALA A 87 -4.60 -0.14 8.01
CA ALA A 87 -5.77 -0.99 7.89
C ALA A 87 -5.77 -2.08 8.98
N PHE A 88 -4.64 -2.72 9.25
CA PHE A 88 -4.49 -3.66 10.36
C PHE A 88 -4.65 -2.98 11.72
N GLY A 89 -4.05 -1.79 11.92
CA GLY A 89 -4.21 -1.03 13.15
C GLY A 89 -5.68 -0.68 13.43
N SER A 90 -6.43 -0.29 12.39
CA SER A 90 -7.87 -0.04 12.49
C SER A 90 -8.65 -1.32 12.81
N PHE A 91 -8.31 -2.44 12.19
CA PHE A 91 -8.91 -3.75 12.47
C PHE A 91 -8.74 -4.13 13.94
N PHE A 92 -7.50 -4.14 14.45
CA PHE A 92 -7.23 -4.51 15.84
C PHE A 92 -7.80 -3.52 16.85
N ARG A 93 -7.83 -2.23 16.53
CA ARG A 93 -8.51 -1.23 17.37
C ARG A 93 -9.98 -1.58 17.58
N ARG A 94 -10.70 -1.94 16.50
CA ARG A 94 -12.12 -2.32 16.57
C ARG A 94 -12.34 -3.63 17.33
N VAL A 95 -11.48 -4.63 17.10
CA VAL A 95 -11.48 -5.89 17.86
C VAL A 95 -11.38 -5.61 19.36
N LYS A 96 -10.44 -4.76 19.77
CA LYS A 96 -10.24 -4.39 21.19
C LYS A 96 -11.45 -3.64 21.78
N ALA A 97 -12.15 -2.86 20.96
CA ALA A 97 -13.32 -2.10 21.38
C ALA A 97 -14.63 -2.93 21.38
N GLY A 98 -14.61 -4.20 20.94
CA GLY A 98 -15.82 -5.00 20.78
C GLY A 98 -16.72 -4.53 19.63
N GLU A 99 -16.23 -3.65 18.75
CA GLU A 99 -16.93 -3.20 17.55
C GLU A 99 -16.83 -4.26 16.44
N THR A 100 -17.73 -4.23 15.45
CA THR A 100 -17.62 -5.08 14.24
C THR A 100 -16.38 -4.70 13.41
N PRO A 101 -15.33 -5.55 13.37
CA PRO A 101 -14.08 -5.21 12.71
C PRO A 101 -14.11 -5.62 11.23
N GLY A 102 -13.55 -4.77 10.37
CA GLY A 102 -13.36 -5.09 8.95
C GLY A 102 -11.93 -5.54 8.67
N TYR A 103 -11.73 -6.79 8.25
CA TYR A 103 -10.39 -7.28 7.89
C TYR A 103 -9.88 -6.64 6.59
N PRO A 104 -8.57 -6.30 6.46
CA PRO A 104 -8.01 -5.79 5.21
C PRO A 104 -8.28 -6.74 4.03
N ARG A 105 -8.80 -6.19 2.92
CA ARG A 105 -9.18 -6.96 1.74
C ARG A 105 -8.25 -6.70 0.55
N PHE A 106 -8.10 -7.70 -0.30
CA PHE A 106 -7.41 -7.57 -1.58
C PHE A 106 -8.00 -6.44 -2.42
N LYS A 107 -7.13 -5.81 -3.22
CA LYS A 107 -7.48 -4.80 -4.22
C LYS A 107 -7.76 -5.47 -5.55
N SER A 108 -8.88 -5.09 -6.15
CA SER A 108 -9.23 -5.45 -7.52
C SER A 108 -8.38 -4.67 -8.52
N PHE A 109 -8.06 -5.31 -9.64
CA PHE A 109 -7.45 -4.64 -10.79
C PHE A 109 -8.57 -4.10 -11.70
N HIS A 110 -8.59 -2.79 -11.89
CA HIS A 110 -9.53 -2.06 -12.74
C HIS A 110 -8.78 -0.97 -13.48
#